data_AF-A0A2T4KJ89-F1
#
_entry.id   AF-A0A2T4KJ89-F1
#
_cell.length_a   1.000
_cell.length_b   1.000
_cell.length_c   1.000
_cell.angle_alpha   90.00
_cell.angle_beta   90.00
_cell.angle_gamma   90.00
#
_symmetry.space_group_name_H-M   'P 1'
#
loop_
_entity.id
_entity.type
_entity.pdbx_description
1 polymer ?
#
loop_
_entity_poly.entity_id
_entity_poly.type
_entity_poly.pdbx_seq_one_letter_code
_entity_poly.pdbx_strand_id
1 'polypeptide(L)'
;MPRIKNYITQDDGTTTVVIEGVELDNKTSLLLDNGFEVEVDVQVVDPFRITDKQRRKIFALVKDIEAHTGQPMDYMRHMFIEYVRTYYGYDKRISLSDCTRTQASQIIEVTLDWVFHNDIPLAYKTSDLLKQDKSFLYWSTVNRNCVICGKPHSDLAHRYAVGRGRDRTKINHFGNRVLALCRDHHNEQHQIGIDTFNNKYHLTDSWVDVDERLNRMLKGEKTNAINND
;
A
#
# COMPACT_ATOMS: atom_id res chain seq x y z
N MET A 1 -2.36 -6.07 -18.95
CA MET A 1 -3.47 -5.14 -18.66
C MET A 1 -4.13 -4.80 -19.98
N PRO A 2 -5.47 -4.83 -20.04
CA PRO A 2 -6.22 -4.43 -21.23
C PRO A 2 -5.84 -3.02 -21.69
N ARG A 3 -5.75 -2.79 -22.99
CA ARG A 3 -5.42 -1.48 -23.60
C ARG A 3 -6.30 -1.21 -24.81
N ILE A 4 -6.74 0.03 -24.98
CA ILE A 4 -7.39 0.46 -26.21
C ILE A 4 -6.31 0.51 -27.30
N LYS A 5 -6.46 -0.34 -28.33
CA LYS A 5 -5.55 -0.46 -29.47
C LYS A 5 -5.97 0.43 -30.62
N ASN A 6 -7.28 0.56 -30.83
CA ASN A 6 -7.87 1.40 -31.87
C ASN A 6 -9.24 1.92 -31.43
N TYR A 7 -9.69 3.04 -32.01
CA TYR A 7 -11.01 3.59 -31.77
C TYR A 7 -11.52 4.34 -33.01
N ILE A 8 -12.85 4.35 -33.20
CA ILE A 8 -13.54 5.11 -34.24
C ILE A 8 -14.74 5.79 -33.58
N THR A 9 -14.86 7.10 -33.76
CA THR A 9 -16.05 7.86 -33.37
C THR A 9 -17.02 7.88 -34.54
N GLN A 10 -18.25 7.43 -34.28
CA GLN A 10 -19.33 7.36 -35.25
C GLN A 10 -20.03 8.71 -35.37
N ASP A 11 -20.81 8.90 -36.43
CA ASP A 11 -21.56 10.13 -36.70
C ASP A 11 -22.61 10.46 -35.62
N ASP A 12 -23.09 9.43 -34.90
CA ASP A 12 -24.03 9.55 -33.78
C ASP A 12 -23.35 9.95 -32.45
N GLY A 13 -22.03 10.15 -32.45
CA GLY A 13 -21.23 10.51 -31.29
C GLY A 13 -20.81 9.32 -30.41
N THR A 14 -21.23 8.09 -30.75
CA THR A 14 -20.74 6.88 -30.06
C THR A 14 -19.31 6.53 -30.49
N THR A 15 -18.57 5.81 -29.66
CA THR A 15 -17.22 5.36 -30.00
C THR A 15 -17.13 3.85 -29.99
N THR A 16 -16.71 3.26 -31.10
CA THR A 16 -16.33 1.84 -31.17
C THR A 16 -14.85 1.71 -30.81
N VAL A 17 -14.52 0.83 -29.86
CA VAL A 17 -13.13 0.62 -29.40
C VAL A 17 -12.70 -0.83 -29.60
N VAL A 18 -11.44 -1.03 -30.00
CA VAL A 18 -10.78 -2.35 -30.01
C VAL A 18 -9.85 -2.41 -28.81
N ILE A 19 -10.10 -3.35 -27.90
CA ILE A 19 -9.31 -3.54 -26.69
C ILE A 19 -8.46 -4.81 -26.85
N GLU A 20 -7.15 -4.71 -26.61
CA GLU A 20 -6.22 -5.84 -26.61
C GLU A 20 -5.87 -6.28 -25.19
N GLY A 21 -5.51 -7.57 -25.01
CA GLY A 21 -5.04 -8.10 -23.73
C GLY A 21 -6.13 -8.31 -22.67
N VAL A 22 -7.37 -8.56 -23.11
CA VAL A 22 -8.50 -8.97 -22.26
C VAL A 22 -8.46 -10.48 -22.09
N GLU A 23 -8.57 -10.95 -20.85
CA GLU A 23 -8.77 -12.38 -20.56
C GLU A 23 -10.28 -12.66 -20.49
N LEU A 24 -10.72 -13.67 -21.24
CA LEU A 24 -12.10 -14.13 -21.26
C LEU A 24 -12.17 -15.53 -20.66
N ASP A 25 -13.18 -15.78 -19.83
CA ASP A 25 -13.44 -17.13 -19.34
C ASP A 25 -14.06 -18.00 -20.45
N ASN A 26 -14.03 -19.32 -20.26
CA ASN A 26 -14.53 -20.27 -21.26
C ASN A 26 -16.00 -20.01 -21.64
N LYS A 27 -16.81 -19.56 -20.67
CA LYS A 27 -18.23 -19.26 -20.91
C LYS A 27 -18.38 -18.07 -21.83
N THR A 28 -17.66 -16.97 -21.59
CA THR A 28 -17.74 -15.75 -22.40
C THR A 28 -17.22 -16.01 -23.81
N SER A 29 -16.10 -16.72 -23.95
CA SER A 29 -15.58 -17.11 -25.27
C SER A 29 -16.58 -17.96 -26.04
N LEU A 30 -17.24 -18.93 -25.40
CA LEU A 30 -18.24 -19.77 -26.05
C LEU A 30 -19.46 -18.97 -26.55
N LEU A 31 -19.90 -17.96 -25.80
CA LEU A 31 -21.00 -17.08 -26.24
C LEU A 31 -20.60 -16.34 -27.53
N LEU A 32 -19.41 -15.75 -27.55
CA LEU A 32 -18.89 -15.02 -28.72
C LEU A 32 -18.67 -15.93 -29.93
N ASP A 33 -18.11 -17.13 -29.73
CA ASP A 33 -17.89 -18.12 -30.79
C ASP A 33 -19.19 -18.58 -31.46
N ASN A 34 -20.32 -18.51 -30.74
CA ASN A 34 -21.66 -18.81 -31.26
C ASN A 34 -22.42 -17.56 -31.76
N GLY A 35 -21.75 -16.41 -31.87
CA GLY A 35 -22.32 -15.18 -32.41
C GLY A 35 -23.27 -14.43 -31.45
N PHE A 36 -23.24 -14.73 -30.15
CA PHE A 36 -23.98 -13.93 -29.17
C PHE A 36 -23.21 -12.67 -28.81
N GLU A 37 -23.94 -11.56 -28.66
CA GLU A 37 -23.42 -10.33 -28.08
C GLU A 37 -23.34 -10.47 -26.55
N VAL A 38 -22.28 -9.91 -25.97
CA VAL A 38 -22.06 -9.88 -24.51
C VAL A 38 -21.93 -8.43 -24.09
N GLU A 39 -22.86 -7.97 -23.24
CA GLU A 39 -22.76 -6.65 -22.63
C GLU A 39 -21.57 -6.58 -21.67
N VAL A 40 -20.88 -5.45 -21.69
CA VAL A 40 -19.69 -5.21 -20.87
C VAL A 40 -19.75 -3.84 -20.21
N ASP A 41 -19.33 -3.77 -18.95
CA ASP A 41 -19.05 -2.50 -18.29
C ASP A 41 -17.68 -1.98 -18.71
N VAL A 42 -17.66 -0.85 -19.42
CA VAL A 42 -16.41 -0.19 -19.86
C VAL A 42 -16.08 0.96 -18.92
N GLN A 43 -15.02 0.80 -18.13
CA GLN A 43 -14.47 1.87 -17.30
C GLN A 43 -13.11 2.31 -17.83
N VAL A 44 -13.06 3.50 -18.44
CA VAL A 44 -11.78 4.11 -18.84
C VAL A 44 -11.04 4.55 -17.58
N VAL A 45 -9.86 3.99 -17.36
CA VAL A 45 -9.02 4.35 -16.22
C VAL A 45 -8.32 5.68 -16.53
N ASP A 46 -8.74 6.75 -15.85
CA ASP A 46 -7.98 8.00 -15.82
C ASP A 46 -6.70 7.75 -14.99
N PRO A 47 -5.50 7.79 -15.61
CA PRO A 47 -4.26 7.46 -14.92
C PRO A 47 -3.91 8.47 -13.81
N PHE A 48 -4.56 9.63 -13.76
CA PHE A 48 -4.34 10.68 -12.76
C PHE A 48 -5.35 10.61 -11.59
N ARG A 49 -6.42 9.83 -11.72
CA ARG A 49 -7.42 9.62 -10.66
C ARG A 49 -7.12 8.39 -9.83
N ILE A 50 -7.74 8.35 -8.65
CA ILE A 50 -7.73 7.21 -7.74
C ILE A 50 -7.98 5.91 -8.48
N THR A 51 -7.11 4.93 -8.23
CA THR A 51 -7.26 3.59 -8.80
C THR A 51 -8.21 2.73 -7.95
N ASP A 52 -8.85 1.72 -8.55
CA ASP A 52 -9.66 0.77 -7.79
C ASP A 52 -8.88 0.09 -6.66
N LYS A 53 -7.58 -0.17 -6.88
CA LYS A 53 -6.71 -0.74 -5.85
C LYS A 53 -6.56 0.21 -4.66
N GLN A 54 -6.37 1.51 -4.88
CA GLN A 54 -6.31 2.51 -3.81
C GLN A 54 -7.66 2.63 -3.10
N ARG A 55 -8.76 2.71 -3.86
CA ARG A 55 -10.11 2.78 -3.28
C ARG A 55 -10.41 1.57 -2.40
N ARG A 56 -10.13 0.35 -2.87
CA ARG A 56 -10.28 -0.88 -2.08
C ARG A 56 -9.46 -0.87 -0.80
N LYS A 57 -8.24 -0.33 -0.82
CA LYS A 57 -7.39 -0.21 0.38
C LYS A 57 -8.02 0.68 1.43
N ILE A 58 -8.50 1.86 1.03
CA ILE A 58 -9.18 2.80 1.96
C ILE A 58 -10.36 2.11 2.63
N PHE A 59 -11.23 1.46 1.86
CA PHE A 59 -12.40 0.76 2.40
C PHE A 59 -12.04 -0.45 3.27
N ALA A 60 -11.02 -1.23 2.90
CA ALA A 60 -10.57 -2.37 3.70
C ALA A 60 -10.04 -1.92 5.07
N LEU A 61 -9.24 -0.85 5.10
CA LEU A 61 -8.69 -0.31 6.34
C LEU A 61 -9.79 0.21 7.28
N VAL A 62 -10.71 1.04 6.81
CA VAL A 62 -11.79 1.56 7.68
C VAL A 62 -12.76 0.46 8.14
N LYS A 63 -12.89 -0.62 7.37
CA LYS A 63 -13.66 -1.79 7.77
C LYS A 63 -12.99 -2.58 8.88
N ASP A 64 -11.67 -2.74 8.84
CA ASP A 64 -10.91 -3.39 9.92
C ASP A 64 -10.98 -2.55 11.21
N ILE A 65 -10.94 -1.21 11.09
CA ILE A 65 -11.17 -0.30 12.21
C ILE A 65 -12.57 -0.50 12.82
N GLU A 66 -13.61 -0.51 11.99
CA GLU A 66 -14.99 -0.73 12.45
C GLU A 66 -15.13 -2.08 13.15
N ALA A 67 -14.59 -3.15 12.56
CA ALA A 67 -14.65 -4.50 13.12
C ALA A 67 -13.98 -4.59 14.50
N HIS A 68 -12.93 -3.80 14.75
CA HIS A 68 -12.21 -3.81 16.01
C HIS A 68 -12.79 -2.86 17.06
N THR A 69 -13.18 -1.65 16.65
CA THR A 69 -13.52 -0.55 17.56
C THR A 69 -15.03 -0.29 17.69
N GLY A 70 -15.83 -0.82 16.77
CA GLY A 70 -17.25 -0.50 16.62
C GLY A 70 -17.52 0.90 16.03
N GLN A 71 -16.49 1.70 15.74
CA GLN A 71 -16.67 3.00 15.09
C GLN A 71 -17.13 2.82 13.65
N PRO A 72 -18.24 3.46 13.22
CA PRO A 72 -18.76 3.27 11.87
C PRO A 72 -17.72 3.56 10.80
N MET A 73 -17.58 2.67 9.83
CA MET A 73 -16.58 2.80 8.77
C MET A 73 -16.71 4.12 7.99
N ASP A 74 -17.96 4.60 7.84
CA ASP A 74 -18.24 5.84 7.13
C ASP A 74 -17.71 7.06 7.88
N TYR A 75 -17.89 7.07 9.21
CA TYR A 75 -17.35 8.10 10.09
C TYR A 75 -15.81 8.14 10.00
N MET A 76 -15.15 6.98 10.16
CA MET A 76 -13.68 6.91 10.08
C MET A 76 -13.16 7.35 8.71
N ARG A 77 -13.81 6.92 7.63
CA ARG A 77 -13.47 7.34 6.26
C ARG A 77 -13.57 8.84 6.09
N HIS A 78 -14.65 9.45 6.58
CA HIS A 78 -14.83 10.89 6.53
C HIS A 78 -13.79 11.64 7.37
N MET A 79 -13.46 11.13 8.56
CA MET A 79 -12.43 11.70 9.41
C MET A 79 -11.06 11.73 8.72
N PHE A 80 -10.61 10.62 8.13
CA PHE A 80 -9.32 10.58 7.42
C PHE A 80 -9.29 11.45 6.16
N ILE A 81 -10.40 11.51 5.42
CA ILE A 81 -10.53 12.40 4.26
C ILE A 81 -10.39 13.87 4.66
N GLU A 82 -11.11 14.30 5.70
CA GLU A 82 -11.04 15.69 6.16
C GLU A 82 -9.68 15.99 6.80
N TYR A 83 -9.07 15.04 7.53
CA TYR A 83 -7.71 15.18 8.03
C TYR A 83 -6.72 15.49 6.91
N VAL A 84 -6.71 14.67 5.84
CA VAL A 84 -5.82 14.88 4.68
C VAL A 84 -6.11 16.21 4.00
N ARG A 85 -7.39 16.53 3.81
CA ARG A 85 -7.79 17.81 3.21
C ARG A 85 -7.22 19.00 3.98
N THR A 86 -7.41 19.02 5.30
CA THR A 86 -6.95 20.12 6.17
C THR A 86 -5.43 20.15 6.25
N TYR A 87 -4.78 19.00 6.48
CA TYR A 87 -3.34 18.92 6.68
C TYR A 87 -2.54 19.36 5.44
N TYR A 88 -2.99 18.96 4.25
CA TYR A 88 -2.33 19.31 2.98
C TYR A 88 -2.90 20.59 2.33
N GLY A 89 -3.84 21.28 2.97
CA GLY A 89 -4.38 22.56 2.48
C GLY A 89 -5.18 22.45 1.19
N TYR A 90 -5.95 21.37 0.99
CA TYR A 90 -6.81 21.23 -0.18
C TYR A 90 -8.10 22.04 -0.03
N ASP A 91 -8.31 23.02 -0.92
CA ASP A 91 -9.49 23.89 -0.89
C ASP A 91 -10.80 23.10 -1.01
N LYS A 92 -10.83 22.16 -1.95
CA LYS A 92 -12.01 21.35 -2.27
C LYS A 92 -12.08 20.10 -1.40
N ARG A 93 -13.31 19.67 -1.11
CA ARG A 93 -13.57 18.36 -0.51
C ARG A 93 -13.00 17.26 -1.40
N ILE A 94 -12.31 16.30 -0.79
CA ILE A 94 -11.79 15.13 -1.51
C ILE A 94 -12.93 14.10 -1.65
N SER A 95 -13.25 13.70 -2.87
CA SER A 95 -14.19 12.62 -3.14
C SER A 95 -13.46 11.38 -3.66
N LEU A 96 -13.74 10.21 -3.10
CA LEU A 96 -13.16 8.94 -3.56
C LEU A 96 -13.67 8.48 -4.93
N SER A 97 -14.60 9.21 -5.55
CA SER A 97 -15.04 8.99 -6.93
C SER A 97 -14.06 9.52 -7.97
N ASP A 98 -13.31 10.57 -7.64
CA ASP A 98 -12.53 11.33 -8.62
C ASP A 98 -11.26 12.00 -8.06
N CYS A 99 -10.92 11.78 -6.79
CA CYS A 99 -9.71 12.36 -6.21
C CYS A 99 -8.46 11.89 -6.96
N THR A 100 -7.41 12.69 -6.88
CA THR A 100 -6.13 12.35 -7.48
C THR A 100 -5.50 11.12 -6.81
N ARG A 101 -4.59 10.45 -7.52
CA ARG A 101 -3.81 9.35 -6.93
C ARG A 101 -3.04 9.77 -5.69
N THR A 102 -2.50 10.99 -5.68
CA THR A 102 -1.76 11.55 -4.55
C THR A 102 -2.66 11.68 -3.32
N GLN A 103 -3.84 12.27 -3.48
CA GLN A 103 -4.82 12.39 -2.39
C GLN A 103 -5.24 11.02 -1.84
N ALA A 104 -5.49 10.05 -2.73
CA ALA A 104 -5.82 8.69 -2.30
C ALA A 104 -4.68 8.03 -1.52
N SER A 105 -3.43 8.21 -1.95
CA SER A 105 -2.25 7.70 -1.23
C SER A 105 -2.08 8.34 0.15
N GLN A 106 -2.26 9.66 0.25
CA GLN A 106 -2.21 10.36 1.55
C GLN A 106 -3.29 9.86 2.51
N ILE A 107 -4.50 9.57 2.02
CA ILE A 107 -5.57 8.98 2.84
C ILE A 107 -5.17 7.59 3.34
N ILE A 108 -4.60 6.74 2.46
CA ILE A 108 -4.12 5.41 2.84
C ILE A 108 -3.01 5.52 3.90
N GLU A 109 -2.06 6.44 3.73
CA GLU A 109 -0.95 6.67 4.65
C GLU A 109 -1.41 7.06 6.05
N VAL A 110 -2.26 8.08 6.15
CA VAL A 110 -2.80 8.53 7.45
C VAL A 110 -3.65 7.44 8.10
N THR A 111 -4.44 6.72 7.30
CA THR A 111 -5.26 5.62 7.82
C THR A 111 -4.38 4.48 8.36
N LEU A 112 -3.29 4.14 7.66
CA LEU A 112 -2.34 3.12 8.09
C LEU A 112 -1.61 3.52 9.36
N ASP A 113 -1.11 4.76 9.44
CA ASP A 113 -0.45 5.26 10.64
C ASP A 113 -1.38 5.15 11.85
N TRP A 114 -2.64 5.57 11.69
CA TRP A 114 -3.64 5.43 12.74
C TRP A 114 -3.92 3.97 13.12
N VAL A 115 -4.06 3.07 12.13
CA VAL A 115 -4.24 1.63 12.35
C VAL A 115 -3.12 1.05 13.19
N PHE A 116 -1.86 1.35 12.86
CA PHE A 116 -0.73 0.82 13.62
C PHE A 116 -0.60 1.47 15.00
N HIS A 117 -0.81 2.79 15.10
CA HIS A 117 -0.74 3.50 16.38
C HIS A 117 -1.77 3.01 17.40
N ASN A 118 -2.93 2.57 16.93
CA ASN A 118 -4.02 2.07 17.77
C ASN A 118 -4.09 0.54 17.83
N ASP A 119 -3.03 -0.16 17.40
CA ASP A 119 -2.92 -1.63 17.42
C ASP A 119 -4.12 -2.34 16.75
N ILE A 120 -4.67 -1.74 15.68
CA ILE A 120 -5.84 -2.29 14.98
C ILE A 120 -5.43 -3.56 14.24
N PRO A 121 -6.04 -4.72 14.54
CA PRO A 121 -5.78 -5.96 13.82
C PRO A 121 -6.27 -5.87 12.38
N LEU A 122 -5.38 -6.16 11.43
CA LEU A 122 -5.76 -6.23 10.01
C LEU A 122 -6.24 -7.64 9.64
N ALA A 123 -7.35 -7.71 8.89
CA ALA A 123 -7.80 -8.98 8.34
C ALA A 123 -6.79 -9.51 7.31
N TYR A 124 -6.68 -10.83 7.15
CA TYR A 124 -5.76 -11.45 6.18
C TYR A 124 -5.90 -10.85 4.76
N LYS A 125 -7.14 -10.62 4.31
CA LYS A 125 -7.43 -10.03 3.00
C LYS A 125 -6.92 -8.58 2.89
N THR A 126 -7.01 -7.81 3.98
CA THR A 126 -6.49 -6.43 4.04
C THR A 126 -4.97 -6.42 4.02
N SER A 127 -4.34 -7.25 4.86
CA SER A 127 -2.88 -7.41 4.84
C SER A 127 -2.40 -7.83 3.45
N ASP A 128 -3.04 -8.82 2.83
CA ASP A 128 -2.70 -9.30 1.48
C ASP A 128 -2.81 -8.22 0.41
N LEU A 129 -3.87 -7.39 0.47
CA LEU A 129 -4.06 -6.23 -0.41
C LEU A 129 -2.94 -5.17 -0.26
N LEU A 130 -2.28 -5.14 0.90
CA LEU A 130 -1.28 -4.15 1.31
C LEU A 130 0.18 -4.66 1.26
N LYS A 131 0.44 -5.97 1.14
CA LYS A 131 1.79 -6.58 1.26
C LYS A 131 2.91 -5.95 0.43
N GLN A 132 2.58 -5.31 -0.70
CA GLN A 132 3.53 -4.62 -1.58
C GLN A 132 3.27 -3.12 -1.70
N ASP A 133 2.38 -2.59 -0.85
CA ASP A 133 2.14 -1.16 -0.78
C ASP A 133 3.29 -0.48 -0.02
N LYS A 134 3.91 0.52 -0.66
CA LYS A 134 5.06 1.22 -0.08
C LYS A 134 4.70 1.89 1.25
N SER A 135 3.51 2.45 1.36
CA SER A 135 3.03 3.10 2.58
C SER A 135 2.81 2.07 3.68
N PHE A 136 2.24 0.90 3.38
CA PHE A 136 2.14 -0.21 4.34
C PHE A 136 3.52 -0.67 4.84
N LEU A 137 4.47 -0.88 3.93
CA LEU A 137 5.82 -1.32 4.27
C LEU A 137 6.55 -0.29 5.14
N TYR A 138 6.44 0.99 4.80
CA TYR A 138 7.01 2.10 5.56
C TYR A 138 6.40 2.17 6.96
N TRP A 139 5.07 2.23 7.07
CA TRP A 139 4.40 2.40 8.36
C TRP A 139 4.48 1.17 9.26
N SER A 140 4.48 -0.04 8.70
CA SER A 140 4.80 -1.26 9.45
C SER A 140 6.22 -1.19 10.02
N THR A 141 7.18 -0.71 9.21
CA THR A 141 8.58 -0.58 9.61
C THR A 141 8.76 0.44 10.73
N VAL A 142 8.15 1.61 10.57
CA VAL A 142 8.15 2.70 11.56
C VAL A 142 7.48 2.29 12.88
N ASN A 143 6.33 1.62 12.82
CA ASN A 143 5.60 1.20 14.02
C ASN A 143 6.11 -0.11 14.63
N ARG A 144 7.16 -0.72 14.06
CA ARG A 144 7.76 -1.97 14.54
C ARG A 144 6.79 -3.15 14.47
N ASN A 145 5.96 -3.22 13.43
CA ASN A 145 5.10 -4.37 13.12
C ASN A 145 5.74 -5.19 12.02
N CYS A 146 5.84 -6.51 12.20
CA CYS A 146 6.47 -7.38 11.21
C CYS A 146 5.74 -7.29 9.87
N VAL A 147 6.45 -6.95 8.79
CA VAL A 147 5.82 -6.81 7.46
C VAL A 147 5.29 -8.13 6.87
N ILE A 148 5.69 -9.27 7.44
CA ILE A 148 5.25 -10.61 7.01
C ILE A 148 4.02 -11.08 7.80
N CYS A 149 4.05 -10.96 9.13
CA CYS A 149 3.03 -11.56 10.00
C CYS A 149 2.32 -10.58 10.95
N GLY A 150 2.65 -9.29 10.92
CA GLY A 150 2.03 -8.26 11.74
C GLY A 150 2.44 -8.22 13.21
N LYS A 151 3.25 -9.17 13.71
CA LYS A 151 3.70 -9.21 15.12
C LYS A 151 4.33 -7.87 15.54
N PRO A 152 3.90 -7.25 16.65
CA PRO A 152 4.46 -5.99 17.14
C PRO A 152 5.87 -6.18 17.73
N HIS A 153 6.52 -5.07 18.11
CA HIS A 153 7.86 -5.04 18.71
C HIS A 153 8.95 -5.72 17.86
N SER A 154 8.83 -5.61 16.55
CA SER A 154 9.74 -6.19 15.58
C SER A 154 11.06 -5.44 15.49
N ASP A 155 12.13 -6.17 15.16
CA ASP A 155 13.44 -5.59 14.93
C ASP A 155 13.46 -4.85 13.58
N LEU A 156 14.29 -3.82 13.48
CA LEU A 156 14.62 -3.17 12.20
C LEU A 156 15.74 -3.98 11.55
N ALA A 157 15.38 -4.82 10.59
CA ALA A 157 16.30 -5.64 9.84
C ALA A 157 16.91 -4.82 8.69
N HIS A 158 18.23 -4.89 8.52
CA HIS A 158 18.90 -4.29 7.37
C HIS A 158 18.88 -5.24 6.18
N ARG A 159 18.66 -4.68 4.97
CA ARG A 159 18.81 -5.41 3.71
C ARG A 159 20.27 -5.81 3.50
N TYR A 160 21.17 -4.86 3.70
CA TYR A 160 22.61 -5.05 3.58
C TYR A 160 23.25 -5.05 4.96
N ALA A 161 24.10 -6.05 5.22
CA ALA A 161 24.76 -6.21 6.50
C ALA A 161 25.56 -4.96 6.88
N VAL A 162 25.33 -4.45 8.08
CA VAL A 162 26.20 -3.47 8.71
C VAL A 162 27.44 -4.21 9.20
N GLY A 163 28.60 -3.94 8.60
CA GLY A 163 29.83 -4.69 8.84
C GLY A 163 30.22 -4.86 10.32
N ARG A 164 30.83 -6.01 10.65
CA ARG A 164 31.27 -6.36 12.02
C ARG A 164 32.21 -5.27 12.57
N GLY A 165 31.96 -4.83 13.81
CA GLY A 165 32.77 -3.82 14.51
C GLY A 165 32.24 -2.39 14.42
N ARG A 166 31.15 -2.14 13.68
CA ARG A 166 30.49 -0.83 13.63
C ARG A 166 29.39 -0.74 14.69
N ASP A 167 29.44 0.31 15.50
CA ASP A 167 28.38 0.60 16.46
C ASP A 167 27.13 1.13 15.73
N ARG A 168 26.11 0.29 15.60
CA ARG A 168 24.84 0.61 14.93
C ARG A 168 24.15 1.85 15.54
N THR A 169 24.44 2.20 16.79
CA THR A 169 23.87 3.38 17.45
C THR A 169 24.55 4.69 17.04
N LYS A 170 25.73 4.61 16.43
CA LYS A 170 26.55 5.79 16.09
C LYS A 170 26.72 6.02 14.59
N ILE A 171 26.61 4.97 13.80
CA ILE A 171 26.78 5.08 12.35
C ILE A 171 25.58 5.75 11.69
N ASN A 172 25.84 6.33 10.52
CA ASN A 172 24.80 6.75 9.61
C ASN A 172 24.30 5.56 8.78
N HIS A 173 22.98 5.39 8.69
CA HIS A 173 22.33 4.28 7.98
C HIS A 173 21.77 4.68 6.61
N PHE A 174 21.89 5.95 6.19
CA PHE A 174 21.51 6.37 4.83
C PHE A 174 22.18 5.51 3.75
N GLY A 175 21.47 5.26 2.65
CA GLY A 175 21.91 4.40 1.56
C GLY A 175 21.71 2.90 1.80
N ASN A 176 21.29 2.51 3.02
CA ASN A 176 20.77 1.16 3.28
C ASN A 176 19.24 1.15 3.18
N ARG A 177 18.67 -0.06 3.21
CA ARG A 177 17.23 -0.29 3.28
C ARG A 177 16.88 -1.17 4.46
N VAL A 178 15.68 -1.01 4.99
CA VAL A 178 15.22 -1.72 6.18
C VAL A 178 13.77 -2.18 6.08
N LEU A 179 13.42 -3.18 6.88
CA LEU A 179 12.06 -3.63 7.14
C LEU A 179 11.91 -4.00 8.61
N ALA A 180 10.70 -3.85 9.17
CA ALA A 180 10.40 -4.44 10.47
C ALA A 180 10.15 -5.94 10.32
N LEU A 181 10.95 -6.75 11.01
CA LEU A 181 10.80 -8.20 11.08
C LEU A 181 10.76 -8.66 12.52
N CYS A 182 9.79 -9.51 12.87
CA CYS A 182 9.76 -10.11 14.21
C CYS A 182 10.98 -11.02 14.38
N ARG A 183 11.32 -11.38 15.62
CA ARG A 183 12.49 -12.21 15.93
C ARG A 183 12.59 -13.46 15.06
N ASP A 184 11.47 -14.15 14.84
CA ASP A 184 11.40 -15.37 14.03
C ASP A 184 11.86 -15.11 12.58
N HIS A 185 11.23 -14.14 11.91
CA HIS A 185 11.54 -13.80 10.51
C HIS A 185 12.90 -13.12 10.36
N HIS A 186 13.33 -12.31 11.33
CA HIS A 186 14.64 -11.67 11.29
C HIS A 186 15.77 -12.71 11.44
N ASN A 187 15.60 -13.68 12.34
CA ASN A 187 16.54 -14.80 12.47
C ASN A 187 16.54 -15.68 11.22
N GLU A 188 15.36 -15.96 10.65
CA GLU A 188 15.24 -16.71 9.40
C GLU A 188 16.01 -16.01 8.27
N GLN A 189 15.85 -14.70 8.11
CA GLN A 189 16.63 -13.91 7.13
C GLN A 189 18.14 -14.16 7.28
N HIS A 190 18.66 -14.16 8.52
CA HIS A 190 20.07 -14.45 8.77
C HIS A 190 20.46 -15.90 8.44
N GLN A 191 19.56 -16.86 8.64
CA GLN A 191 19.82 -18.28 8.41
C GLN A 191 19.83 -18.66 6.92
N ILE A 192 18.84 -18.19 6.16
CA ILE A 192 18.66 -18.62 4.75
C ILE A 192 19.28 -17.67 3.73
N GLY A 193 19.75 -16.50 4.19
CA GLY A 193 20.31 -15.44 3.35
C GLY A 193 19.24 -14.54 2.72
N ILE A 194 19.64 -13.32 2.38
CA ILE A 194 18.75 -12.24 1.95
C ILE A 194 17.99 -12.56 0.65
N ASP A 195 18.63 -13.20 -0.31
CA ASP A 195 18.03 -13.49 -1.62
C ASP A 195 16.96 -14.58 -1.51
N THR A 196 17.26 -15.67 -0.78
CA THR A 196 16.31 -16.74 -0.49
C THR A 196 15.11 -16.20 0.30
N PHE A 197 15.37 -15.36 1.30
CA PHE A 197 14.34 -14.72 2.11
C PHE A 197 13.43 -13.82 1.27
N ASN A 198 14.02 -12.98 0.42
CA ASN A 198 13.27 -12.10 -0.49
C ASN A 198 12.39 -12.88 -1.45
N ASN A 199 12.89 -13.99 -2.00
CA ASN A 199 12.11 -14.83 -2.91
C ASN A 199 10.95 -15.52 -2.18
N LYS A 200 11.19 -16.05 -0.97
CA LYS A 200 10.18 -16.75 -0.16
C LYS A 200 9.00 -15.84 0.21
N TYR A 201 9.27 -14.58 0.53
CA TYR A 201 8.26 -13.63 0.99
C TYR A 201 7.90 -12.54 -0.04
N HIS A 202 8.41 -12.66 -1.27
CA HIS A 202 8.21 -11.69 -2.36
C HIS A 202 8.61 -10.25 -2.01
N LEU A 203 9.76 -10.08 -1.33
CA LEU A 203 10.25 -8.80 -0.79
C LEU A 203 11.34 -8.13 -1.64
N THR A 204 11.69 -8.66 -2.81
CA THR A 204 12.84 -8.20 -3.64
C THR A 204 12.86 -6.69 -3.85
N ASP A 205 11.70 -6.08 -4.11
CA ASP A 205 11.51 -4.64 -4.35
C ASP A 205 10.75 -3.92 -3.22
N SER A 206 10.62 -4.56 -2.06
CA SER A 206 9.77 -4.09 -0.95
C SER A 206 10.54 -3.41 0.18
N TRP A 207 11.87 -3.39 0.14
CA TRP A 207 12.68 -2.80 1.20
C TRP A 207 12.57 -1.27 1.22
N VAL A 208 12.42 -0.70 2.42
CA VAL A 208 12.22 0.75 2.62
C VAL A 208 13.58 1.43 2.73
N ASP A 209 13.83 2.44 1.90
CA ASP A 209 15.04 3.26 2.00
C ASP A 209 15.08 3.97 3.37
N VAL A 210 16.25 3.97 4.01
CA VAL A 210 16.42 4.66 5.30
C VAL A 210 16.34 6.16 5.09
N ASP A 211 15.28 6.78 5.62
CA ASP A 211 15.12 8.22 5.72
C ASP A 211 15.64 8.74 7.08
N GLU A 212 15.46 10.03 7.34
CA GLU A 212 15.90 10.64 8.60
C GLU A 212 15.24 10.00 9.83
N ARG A 213 13.94 9.68 9.74
CA ARG A 213 13.19 9.04 10.85
C ARG A 213 13.74 7.66 11.15
N LEU A 214 13.88 6.80 10.13
CA LEU A 214 14.41 5.46 10.26
C LEU A 214 15.87 5.47 10.70
N ASN A 215 16.68 6.43 10.25
CA ASN A 215 18.06 6.59 10.71
C ASN A 215 18.11 6.88 12.23
N ARG A 216 17.27 7.79 12.74
CA ARG A 216 17.15 8.06 14.18
C ARG A 216 16.68 6.82 14.95
N MET A 217 15.68 6.11 14.44
CA MET A 217 15.18 4.87 15.04
C MET A 217 16.25 3.76 15.10
N LEU A 218 17.05 3.60 14.04
CA LEU A 218 18.15 2.64 13.98
C LEU A 218 19.26 2.96 14.97
N LYS A 219 19.46 4.25 15.29
CA LYS A 219 20.40 4.71 16.30
C LYS A 219 19.89 4.56 17.73
N GLY A 220 18.60 4.24 17.92
CA GLY A 220 17.97 4.16 19.23
C GLY A 220 17.56 5.52 19.80
N GLU A 221 17.53 6.56 18.97
CA GLU A 221 17.07 7.89 19.37
C GLU A 221 15.54 7.87 19.57
N LYS A 222 15.04 8.61 20.57
CA LYS A 222 13.59 8.73 20.81
C LYS A 222 12.96 9.46 19.63
N THR A 223 12.04 8.80 18.93
CA THR A 223 11.20 9.39 17.88
C THR A 223 9.92 9.92 18.51
N ASN A 224 10.02 10.89 19.42
CA ASN A 224 8.85 11.60 19.92
C ASN A 224 8.81 13.01 19.31
N ALA A 225 7.63 13.34 18.78
CA ALA A 225 7.20 14.56 18.13
C ALA A 225 7.71 14.76 16.70
N ILE A 226 6.73 14.87 15.79
CA ILE A 226 6.82 15.69 14.60
C ILE A 226 7.41 17.03 15.05
N ASN A 227 8.65 17.33 14.65
CA ASN A 227 9.14 18.71 14.72
C ASN A 227 8.34 19.45 13.66
N ASN A 228 7.35 20.22 14.12
CA ASN A 228 6.69 21.24 13.31
C ASN A 228 7.67 22.41 13.19
N ASP A 229 8.55 22.34 12.19
CA ASP A 229 9.18 23.52 11.60
C ASP A 229 8.39 23.92 10.34
#